data_AF-A0ABD0MPH4-F1
#
_entry.id   AF-A0ABD0MPH4-F1
#
_cell.length_a   1.000
_cell.length_b   1.000
_cell.length_c   1.000
_cell.angle_alpha   90.00
_cell.angle_beta   90.00
_cell.angle_gamma   90.00
#
_symmetry.space_group_name_H-M   'P 1'
#
loop_
_entity.id
_entity.type
_entity.pdbx_description
1 polymer ?
#
loop_
_entity_poly.entity_id
_entity_poly.type
_entity_poly.pdbx_seq_one_letter_code
_entity_poly.pdbx_strand_id
1 'polypeptide(L)'
;EGEGRCSGRLEVYHNAVWGSVCDDQWDISDAQVVCRQLGCGAALRADRNSVFGAGEGVVWMNRIHLWDCPLSLKNHTDCSHKEHAGLTCADLSVSTTPATTASASPPVRSTSVTPQQTSSSVSPQSSIPPVLVTVLVVVLLLLLVPLLILIQQNRVMRR
;
A
#
# COMPACT_ATOMS: atom_id res chain seq x y z
N GLU A 1 -8.05 18.45 -9.45
CA GLU A 1 -7.19 17.73 -10.40
C GLU A 1 -5.79 18.33 -10.36
N GLY A 2 -4.73 17.52 -10.60
CA GLY A 2 -3.33 17.94 -10.50
C GLY A 2 -2.71 18.41 -11.81
N GLU A 3 -1.51 18.96 -11.74
CA GLU A 3 -0.73 19.48 -12.86
C GLU A 3 0.05 18.34 -13.54
N GLY A 4 -0.67 17.44 -14.21
CA GLY A 4 -0.11 16.31 -14.98
C GLY A 4 -0.23 14.93 -14.31
N ARG A 5 0.33 13.90 -14.96
CA ARG A 5 0.17 12.49 -14.52
C ARG A 5 0.83 12.15 -13.18
N CYS A 6 1.75 13.01 -12.74
CA CYS A 6 2.58 12.80 -11.56
C CYS A 6 2.14 13.69 -10.39
N SER A 7 0.96 14.30 -10.46
CA SER A 7 0.35 14.99 -9.32
C SER A 7 -1.17 14.87 -9.35
N GLY A 8 -1.79 14.82 -8.16
CA GLY A 8 -3.24 14.78 -8.04
C GLY A 8 -3.75 14.04 -6.82
N ARG A 9 -5.08 13.93 -6.75
CA ARG A 9 -5.78 13.09 -5.78
C ARG A 9 -5.50 11.62 -6.07
N LEU A 10 -5.27 10.84 -5.02
CA LEU A 10 -5.14 9.39 -5.13
C LEU A 10 -6.53 8.75 -5.14
N GLU A 11 -6.80 7.97 -6.19
CA GLU A 11 -7.98 7.12 -6.29
C GLU A 11 -7.55 5.67 -6.51
N VAL A 12 -8.28 4.73 -5.89
CA VAL A 12 -8.04 3.30 -5.98
C VAL A 12 -9.26 2.61 -6.58
N TYR A 13 -9.02 1.73 -7.54
CA TYR A 13 -10.05 0.89 -8.14
C TYR A 13 -10.13 -0.46 -7.41
N HIS A 14 -11.28 -0.73 -6.79
CA HIS A 14 -11.51 -1.96 -6.04
C HIS A 14 -13.00 -2.34 -6.10
N ASN A 15 -13.30 -3.65 -6.22
CA ASN A 15 -14.69 -4.16 -6.36
C ASN A 15 -15.50 -3.43 -7.44
N ALA A 16 -14.89 -3.21 -8.60
CA ALA A 16 -15.48 -2.53 -9.75
C ALA A 16 -15.85 -1.05 -9.54
N VAL A 17 -15.35 -0.41 -8.48
CA VAL A 17 -15.67 0.97 -8.12
C VAL A 17 -14.38 1.76 -7.87
N TRP A 18 -14.31 2.98 -8.40
CA TRP A 18 -13.30 3.96 -8.04
C TRP A 18 -13.68 4.64 -6.72
N GLY A 19 -12.69 4.88 -5.87
CA GLY A 19 -12.90 5.69 -4.68
C GLY A 19 -11.64 6.40 -4.21
N SER A 20 -11.85 7.45 -3.44
CA SER A 20 -10.78 8.28 -2.88
C SER A 20 -10.11 7.59 -1.71
N VAL A 21 -8.86 7.94 -1.40
CA VAL A 21 -8.17 7.44 -0.21
C VAL A 21 -8.25 8.48 0.92
N CYS A 22 -8.58 8.04 2.13
CA CYS A 22 -8.57 8.90 3.33
C CYS A 22 -7.15 9.40 3.63
N ASP A 23 -6.99 10.66 4.05
CA ASP A 23 -5.67 11.20 4.40
C ASP A 23 -5.21 10.86 5.83
N ASP A 24 -6.03 10.16 6.62
CA ASP A 24 -5.67 9.63 7.93
C ASP A 24 -4.40 8.76 7.84
N GLN A 25 -3.32 9.26 8.45
CA GLN A 25 -1.96 8.69 8.39
C GLN A 25 -1.25 8.72 7.02
N TRP A 26 -1.81 9.37 6.01
CA TRP A 26 -1.18 9.54 4.70
C TRP A 26 0.15 10.31 4.79
N ASP A 27 1.27 9.62 4.56
CA ASP A 27 2.59 10.21 4.69
C ASP A 27 3.44 10.13 3.40
N ILE A 28 4.64 10.68 3.46
CA ILE A 28 5.56 10.73 2.32
C ILE A 28 6.04 9.32 1.90
N SER A 29 6.07 8.36 2.83
CA SER A 29 6.42 6.97 2.55
C SER A 29 5.32 6.30 1.73
N ASP A 30 4.06 6.57 2.07
CA ASP A 30 2.91 6.11 1.30
C ASP A 30 2.87 6.74 -0.11
N ALA A 31 3.09 8.05 -0.20
CA ALA A 31 3.21 8.75 -1.48
C ALA A 31 4.38 8.20 -2.33
N GLN A 32 5.50 7.83 -1.70
CA GLN A 32 6.66 7.24 -2.39
C GLN A 32 6.34 5.89 -3.04
N VAL A 33 5.49 5.08 -2.40
CA VAL A 33 5.00 3.82 -3.00
C VAL A 33 4.20 4.13 -4.27
N VAL A 34 3.29 5.10 -4.21
CA VAL A 34 2.46 5.49 -5.37
C VAL A 34 3.31 6.10 -6.50
N CYS A 35 4.19 7.04 -6.19
CA CYS A 35 5.08 7.65 -7.20
C CYS A 35 5.95 6.62 -7.92
N ARG A 36 6.40 5.58 -7.20
CA ARG A 36 7.13 4.46 -7.79
C ARG A 36 6.23 3.60 -8.68
N GLN A 37 5.01 3.31 -8.26
CA GLN A 37 4.04 2.53 -9.06
C GLN A 37 3.61 3.26 -10.34
N LEU A 38 3.48 4.59 -10.29
CA LEU A 38 3.16 5.43 -11.44
C LEU A 38 4.36 5.70 -12.36
N GLY A 39 5.57 5.32 -11.96
CA GLY A 39 6.80 5.59 -12.73
C GLY A 39 7.23 7.06 -12.72
N CYS A 40 6.78 7.84 -11.74
CA CYS A 40 7.00 9.28 -11.65
C CYS A 40 8.24 9.71 -10.84
N GLY A 41 9.03 8.75 -10.36
CA GLY A 41 10.23 9.01 -9.55
C GLY A 41 9.96 9.14 -8.06
N ALA A 42 10.67 10.07 -7.40
CA ALA A 42 10.53 10.30 -5.97
C ALA A 42 9.25 11.08 -5.65
N ALA A 43 8.64 10.80 -4.49
CA ALA A 43 7.59 11.63 -3.94
C ALA A 43 8.16 12.94 -3.40
N LEU A 44 7.57 14.05 -3.85
CA LEU A 44 7.90 15.39 -3.37
C LEU A 44 6.93 15.83 -2.27
N ARG A 45 5.66 15.44 -2.36
CA ARG A 45 4.61 15.79 -1.40
C ARG A 45 3.62 14.65 -1.19
N ALA A 46 3.18 14.54 0.06
CA ALA A 46 1.98 13.82 0.47
C ALA A 46 0.95 14.87 0.89
N ASP A 47 0.05 15.21 -0.03
CA ASP A 47 -0.95 16.26 0.16
C ASP A 47 -2.17 15.69 0.90
N ARG A 48 -2.70 16.47 1.86
CA ARG A 48 -3.85 16.12 2.69
C ARG A 48 -4.97 17.15 2.50
N ASN A 49 -6.11 16.96 3.15
CA ASN A 49 -7.23 17.90 3.22
C ASN A 49 -7.82 18.24 1.85
N SER A 50 -7.79 17.28 0.91
CA SER A 50 -8.34 17.44 -0.44
C SER A 50 -7.78 18.65 -1.20
N VAL A 51 -6.46 18.89 -1.17
CA VAL A 51 -5.79 19.93 -1.97
C VAL A 51 -6.22 19.89 -3.46
N PHE A 52 -6.50 18.70 -3.98
CA PHE A 52 -6.92 18.50 -5.37
C PHE A 52 -8.45 18.40 -5.57
N GLY A 53 -9.23 18.78 -4.55
CA GLY A 53 -10.69 18.71 -4.51
C GLY A 53 -11.22 17.43 -3.88
N ALA A 54 -12.44 17.51 -3.33
CA ALA A 54 -13.15 16.35 -2.82
C ALA A 54 -13.46 15.37 -3.97
N GLY A 55 -13.17 14.09 -3.80
CA GLY A 55 -13.61 13.08 -4.77
C GLY A 55 -15.10 12.78 -4.62
N GLU A 56 -15.72 12.30 -5.70
CA GLU A 56 -17.07 11.73 -5.63
C GLU A 56 -16.98 10.21 -5.40
N GLY A 57 -17.93 9.65 -4.64
CA GLY A 57 -18.02 8.20 -4.44
C GLY A 57 -17.50 7.70 -3.08
N VAL A 58 -17.07 6.44 -3.06
CA VAL A 58 -16.68 5.74 -1.82
C VAL A 58 -15.31 6.25 -1.34
N VAL A 59 -15.14 6.41 -0.03
CA VAL A 59 -13.83 6.65 0.57
C VAL A 59 -13.26 5.33 1.07
N TRP A 60 -12.10 4.99 0.54
CA TRP A 60 -11.33 3.81 0.87
C TRP A 60 -10.26 4.13 1.93
N MET A 61 -9.94 3.12 2.75
CA MET A 61 -8.85 3.09 3.74
C MET A 61 -9.08 3.97 4.99
N ASN A 62 -8.60 3.47 6.14
CA ASN A 62 -8.45 4.23 7.38
C ASN A 62 -7.17 3.75 8.09
N ARG A 63 -6.26 4.66 8.43
CA ARG A 63 -5.13 4.43 9.35
C ARG A 63 -4.28 3.18 9.07
N ILE A 64 -3.99 2.93 7.79
CA ILE A 64 -3.09 1.84 7.37
C ILE A 64 -2.17 2.40 6.30
N HIS A 65 -0.88 2.15 6.45
CA HIS A 65 0.12 2.52 5.47
C HIS A 65 0.03 1.67 4.21
N LEU A 66 0.25 2.29 3.05
CA LEU A 66 0.16 1.64 1.75
C LEU A 66 1.22 0.54 1.56
N TRP A 67 2.31 0.60 2.32
CA TRP A 67 3.41 -0.36 2.27
C TRP A 67 3.19 -1.63 3.11
N ASP A 68 2.15 -1.72 3.94
CA ASP A 68 1.95 -2.87 4.83
C ASP A 68 1.29 -4.10 4.18
N CYS A 69 0.45 -3.96 3.13
CA CYS A 69 -0.19 -5.04 2.34
C CYS A 69 -1.02 -6.12 3.11
N PRO A 70 -2.00 -6.81 2.49
CA PRO A 70 -2.76 -6.49 1.30
C PRO A 70 -3.92 -5.59 1.68
N LEU A 71 -3.97 -4.39 1.06
CA LEU A 71 -5.13 -3.51 0.92
C LEU A 71 -6.37 -3.97 1.71
N SER A 72 -6.36 -3.78 3.03
CA SER A 72 -7.54 -4.05 3.86
C SER A 72 -8.48 -2.85 3.68
N LEU A 73 -8.97 -2.69 2.46
CA LEU A 73 -9.91 -1.67 2.00
C LEU A 73 -11.26 -1.92 2.66
N LYS A 74 -11.36 -1.60 3.95
CA LYS A 74 -12.64 -1.54 4.64
C LYS A 74 -13.28 -0.22 4.25
N ASN A 75 -14.51 -0.31 3.73
CA ASN A 75 -15.36 0.86 3.56
C ASN A 75 -15.59 1.45 4.97
N HIS A 76 -15.06 2.64 5.21
CA HIS A 76 -15.17 3.33 6.49
C HIS A 76 -16.01 4.59 6.31
N THR A 77 -17.01 4.76 7.17
CA THR A 77 -17.91 5.92 7.21
C THR A 77 -17.34 7.11 7.98
N ASP A 78 -16.19 6.94 8.65
CA ASP A 78 -15.61 7.94 9.57
C ASP A 78 -14.61 8.89 8.91
N CYS A 79 -14.22 8.66 7.64
CA CYS A 79 -13.44 9.66 6.93
C CYS A 79 -14.40 10.79 6.52
N SER A 80 -14.21 11.97 7.08
CA SER A 80 -14.96 13.16 6.68
C SER A 80 -14.77 13.37 5.17
N HIS A 81 -15.85 13.67 4.44
CA HIS A 81 -15.87 13.89 2.98
C HIS A 81 -14.93 15.00 2.46
N LYS A 82 -14.06 15.55 3.31
CA LYS A 82 -13.17 16.68 3.05
C LYS A 82 -11.68 16.31 3.14
N GLU A 83 -11.34 15.08 3.50
CA GLU A 83 -9.97 14.68 3.85
C GLU A 83 -9.45 13.56 2.93
N HIS A 84 -9.17 13.91 1.68
CA HIS A 84 -8.65 12.97 0.68
C HIS A 84 -7.15 13.15 0.45
N ALA A 85 -6.47 12.02 0.36
CA ALA A 85 -5.05 11.95 0.06
C ALA A 85 -4.75 12.37 -1.39
N GLY A 86 -3.71 13.17 -1.54
CA GLY A 86 -3.10 13.51 -2.83
C GLY A 86 -1.58 13.39 -2.77
N LEU A 87 -0.94 13.49 -3.92
CA LEU A 87 0.51 13.48 -3.99
C LEU A 87 1.04 14.32 -5.14
N THR A 88 2.30 14.69 -5.02
CA THR A 88 3.11 15.27 -6.10
C THR A 88 4.44 14.52 -6.18
N CYS A 89 4.80 14.03 -7.36
CA CYS A 89 6.07 13.34 -7.64
C CYS A 89 7.03 14.21 -8.48
N ALA A 90 8.27 13.77 -8.61
CA ALA A 90 9.33 14.47 -9.33
C ALA A 90 9.18 14.53 -10.87
N ASP A 91 8.20 13.82 -11.43
CA ASP A 91 7.94 13.69 -12.87
C ASP A 91 9.19 13.35 -13.70
N LEU A 92 9.62 12.09 -13.59
CA LEU A 92 10.62 11.51 -14.48
C LEU A 92 10.05 11.27 -15.88
N SER A 93 9.57 12.34 -16.53
CA SER A 93 9.56 12.36 -17.99
C SER A 93 10.97 11.99 -18.42
N VAL A 94 11.08 10.90 -19.20
CA VAL A 94 12.34 10.37 -19.70
C VAL A 94 13.10 11.54 -20.34
N SER A 95 14.08 12.08 -19.63
CA SER A 95 15.10 12.96 -20.18
C SER A 95 15.99 12.10 -21.07
N THR A 96 15.46 11.62 -22.20
CA THR A 96 16.28 11.44 -23.39
C THR A 96 16.52 12.84 -23.92
N THR A 97 17.40 13.57 -23.26
CA THR A 97 18.01 14.77 -23.80
C THR A 97 18.91 14.28 -24.94
N PRO A 98 18.69 14.65 -26.22
CA PRO A 98 19.77 14.59 -27.19
C PRO A 98 20.85 15.55 -26.66
N ALA A 99 22.04 15.02 -26.41
CA ALA A 99 23.18 15.83 -26.06
C ALA A 99 23.40 16.90 -27.15
N THR A 100 23.07 18.15 -26.84
CA THR A 100 23.50 19.31 -27.63
C THR A 100 24.28 20.25 -26.74
N THR A 101 25.51 20.43 -27.17
CA THR A 101 26.66 21.11 -26.61
C THR A 101 26.43 22.59 -26.26
N ALA A 102 27.09 22.99 -25.16
CA ALA A 102 27.49 24.35 -24.77
C ALA A 102 26.41 25.38 -24.36
N SER A 103 26.48 25.83 -23.10
CA SER A 103 27.08 27.12 -22.75
C SER A 103 27.13 27.33 -21.23
N ALA A 104 28.13 28.07 -20.78
CA ALA A 104 28.62 28.15 -19.41
C ALA A 104 27.66 28.82 -18.41
N SER A 105 27.63 28.30 -17.18
CA SER A 105 27.22 29.04 -15.98
C SER A 105 28.00 28.56 -14.74
N PRO A 106 28.29 29.46 -13.77
CA PRO A 106 29.25 29.22 -12.68
C PRO A 106 28.74 28.23 -11.61
N PRO A 107 29.64 27.68 -10.75
CA PRO A 107 29.30 26.53 -9.93
C PRO A 107 28.41 26.91 -8.75
N VAL A 108 27.23 26.28 -8.66
CA VAL A 108 26.43 26.28 -7.44
C VAL A 108 27.03 25.26 -6.47
N ARG A 109 27.47 25.75 -5.32
CA ARG A 109 28.03 24.97 -4.21
C ARG A 109 26.99 23.96 -3.72
N SER A 110 27.13 22.71 -4.16
CA SER A 110 26.32 21.59 -3.68
C SER A 110 26.92 21.04 -2.40
N THR A 111 26.26 21.26 -1.27
CA THR A 111 26.52 20.45 -0.07
C THR A 111 25.85 19.10 -0.26
N SER A 112 26.65 18.10 -0.61
CA SER A 112 26.24 16.70 -0.61
C SER A 112 25.91 16.27 0.81
N VAL A 113 24.63 16.11 1.12
CA VAL A 113 24.21 15.43 2.35
C VAL A 113 24.11 13.96 2.00
N THR A 114 25.08 13.17 2.45
CA THR A 114 25.09 11.71 2.33
C THR A 114 23.88 11.13 3.06
N PRO A 115 22.96 10.39 2.41
CA PRO A 115 21.97 9.62 3.14
C PRO A 115 22.69 8.46 3.81
N GLN A 116 22.58 8.37 5.14
CA GLN A 116 22.98 7.18 5.88
C GLN A 116 22.17 5.99 5.37
N GLN A 117 22.85 5.12 4.63
CA GLN A 117 22.34 3.83 4.20
C GLN A 117 22.41 2.89 5.40
N THR A 118 21.41 2.96 6.27
CA THR A 118 21.22 1.95 7.33
C THR A 118 20.70 0.70 6.64
N SER A 119 21.62 -0.20 6.30
CA SER A 119 21.32 -1.53 5.81
C SER A 119 20.70 -2.35 6.95
N SER A 120 19.39 -2.25 7.13
CA SER A 120 18.65 -3.21 7.93
C SER A 120 18.51 -4.49 7.10
N SER A 121 19.37 -5.47 7.37
CA SER A 121 19.19 -6.83 6.87
C SER A 121 17.88 -7.37 7.45
N VAL A 122 16.81 -7.35 6.66
CA VAL A 122 15.57 -8.03 7.03
C VAL A 122 15.77 -9.52 6.73
N SER A 123 15.98 -10.29 7.79
CA SER A 123 15.95 -11.75 7.75
C SER A 123 14.60 -12.22 7.23
N PRO A 124 14.53 -13.30 6.43
CA PRO A 124 13.26 -13.85 5.98
C PRO A 124 12.55 -14.49 7.18
N GLN A 125 11.62 -13.78 7.81
CA GLN A 125 10.68 -14.43 8.71
C GLN A 125 9.70 -15.24 7.89
N SER A 126 9.93 -16.55 7.83
CA SER A 126 8.98 -17.55 7.37
C SER A 126 7.81 -17.62 8.38
N SER A 127 6.92 -16.63 8.33
CA SER A 127 5.64 -16.73 9.01
C SER A 127 4.73 -17.62 8.15
N ILE A 128 4.50 -18.83 8.63
CA ILE A 128 3.42 -19.67 8.09
C ILE A 128 2.14 -18.83 8.21
N PRO A 129 1.42 -18.53 7.10
CA PRO A 129 0.26 -17.68 7.17
C PRO A 129 -0.75 -18.29 8.16
N PRO A 130 -1.34 -17.50 9.07
CA PRO A 130 -2.28 -18.00 10.07
C PRO A 130 -3.46 -18.77 9.44
N VAL A 131 -3.75 -18.48 8.16
CA VAL A 131 -4.71 -19.22 7.33
C VAL A 131 -4.33 -20.69 7.13
N LEU A 132 -3.04 -21.01 6.97
CA LEU A 132 -2.61 -22.41 6.83
C LEU A 132 -2.78 -23.17 8.14
N VAL A 133 -2.48 -22.52 9.27
CA VAL A 133 -2.67 -23.12 10.60
C VAL A 133 -4.15 -23.40 10.86
N THR A 134 -5.05 -22.45 10.53
CA THR A 134 -6.49 -22.67 10.72
C THR A 134 -7.03 -23.77 9.81
N VAL A 135 -6.60 -23.83 8.54
CA VAL A 135 -6.98 -24.91 7.62
C VAL A 135 -6.52 -26.27 8.15
N LEU A 136 -5.27 -26.38 8.63
CA LEU A 136 -4.74 -27.63 9.18
C LEU A 136 -5.50 -28.07 10.44
N VAL A 137 -5.85 -27.14 11.34
CA VAL A 137 -6.64 -27.44 12.55
C VAL A 137 -8.05 -27.91 12.17
N VAL A 138 -8.71 -27.24 11.22
CA VAL A 138 -10.06 -27.63 10.76
C VAL A 138 -10.04 -29.02 10.13
N VAL A 139 -9.08 -29.29 9.24
CA VAL A 139 -8.93 -30.61 8.60
C VAL A 139 -8.66 -31.68 9.67
N LEU A 140 -7.80 -31.41 10.65
CA LEU A 140 -7.53 -32.34 11.73
C LEU A 140 -8.80 -32.65 12.56
N LEU A 141 -9.59 -31.63 12.90
CA LEU A 141 -10.86 -31.84 13.62
C LEU A 141 -11.86 -32.65 12.80
N LEU A 142 -11.98 -32.36 11.50
CA LEU A 142 -12.86 -33.09 10.59
C LEU A 142 -12.46 -34.57 10.40
N LEU A 143 -11.19 -34.92 10.61
CA LEU A 143 -10.74 -36.31 10.55
C LEU A 143 -10.84 -37.01 11.91
N LEU A 144 -10.43 -36.34 12.99
CA LEU A 144 -10.39 -36.92 14.33
C LEU A 144 -11.79 -37.13 14.93
N VAL A 145 -12.73 -36.20 14.73
CA VAL A 145 -14.07 -36.34 15.32
C VAL A 145 -14.83 -37.55 14.77
N PRO A 146 -14.94 -37.76 13.43
CA PRO A 146 -15.57 -38.97 12.90
C PRO A 146 -14.82 -40.25 13.28
N LEU A 147 -13.48 -40.21 13.31
CA LEU A 147 -12.69 -41.37 13.72
C LEU A 147 -12.97 -41.75 15.18
N LEU A 148 -13.05 -40.77 16.08
CA LEU A 148 -13.41 -41.01 17.48
C LEU A 148 -14.83 -41.58 17.58
N ILE A 149 -15.79 -41.03 16.83
CA ILE A 149 -17.16 -41.58 16.78
C ILE A 149 -17.12 -43.03 16.32
N LEU A 150 -16.41 -43.36 15.23
CA LEU A 150 -16.27 -44.72 14.72
C LEU A 150 -15.61 -45.66 15.74
N ILE A 151 -14.59 -45.19 16.47
CA ILE A 151 -13.94 -45.97 17.53
C ILE A 151 -14.92 -46.23 18.68
N GLN A 152 -15.70 -45.22 19.10
CA GLN A 152 -16.70 -45.41 20.16
C GLN A 152 -17.82 -46.36 19.73
N GLN A 153 -18.33 -46.22 18.50
CA GLN A 153 -19.32 -47.14 17.94
C GLN A 153 -18.77 -48.57 17.87
N ASN A 154 -17.53 -48.76 17.43
CA ASN A 154 -16.89 -50.08 17.37
C ASN A 154 -16.62 -50.66 18.78
N ARG A 155 -16.31 -49.82 19.77
CA ARG A 155 -16.17 -50.24 21.18
C ARG A 155 -17.51 -50.64 21.81
N VAL A 156 -18.60 -49.96 21.46
CA VAL A 156 -19.95 -50.31 21.89
C VAL A 156 -20.41 -51.62 21.24
N MET A 157 -20.18 -51.80 19.94
CA MET A 157 -20.55 -53.03 19.22
C MET A 157 -19.74 -54.28 19.62
N ARG A 158 -18.56 -54.10 20.23
CA ARG A 158 -17.70 -55.20 20.71
C ARG A 158 -17.99 -55.59 22.18
N ARG A 159 -18.85 -54.86 22.89
CA ARG A 159 -19.38 -55.24 24.20
C ARG A 159 -20.70 -55.97 24.04
#